data_AF-A0A1S8K0C5-F1
#
_entry.id   AF-A0A1S8K0C5-F1
#
_cell.length_a   1.000
_cell.length_b   1.000
_cell.length_c   1.000
_cell.angle_alpha   90.00
_cell.angle_beta   90.00
_cell.angle_gamma   90.00
#
_symmetry.space_group_name_H-M   'P 1'
#
loop_
_entity.id
_entity.type
_entity.pdbx_description
1 polymer ?
#
loop_
_entity_poly.entity_id
_entity_poly.type
_entity_poly.pdbx_seq_one_letter_code
_entity_poly.pdbx_strand_id
1 'polypeptide(L)'
;IPFTVAVVLLYGFELIVKGTLGVTVAESIGTLLAPLFSAADGYLGITLIFGAYAFFWFVGIHGPSIVEPAIAAITYANIDANLHLIQAGQHADKVITSGTQMFIVTMGGTGATLIVPFLFMWICKSERNRAIGRASVVPTFFGVNEPILFGAPIVLNPIFFVPFIFAPIVNVWIFKFFVDTLNMNSFSANLP
;
A
#
# COMPACT_ATOMS: atom_id res chain seq x y z
N ILE A 1 30.61 6.22 -9.52
CA ILE A 1 30.89 4.89 -8.91
C ILE A 1 29.77 3.97 -9.37
N PRO A 2 29.92 3.21 -10.46
CA PRO A 2 28.74 2.85 -11.24
C PRO A 2 28.23 1.49 -10.75
N PHE A 3 27.38 1.49 -9.74
CA PHE A 3 26.56 0.36 -9.24
C PHE A 3 27.31 -0.91 -8.77
N THR A 4 28.10 -1.59 -9.60
CA THR A 4 28.81 -2.82 -9.27
C THR A 4 29.71 -2.68 -8.04
N VAL A 5 30.48 -1.59 -7.95
CA VAL A 5 31.34 -1.33 -6.79
C VAL A 5 30.51 -1.14 -5.52
N ALA A 6 29.36 -0.46 -5.60
CA ALA A 6 28.47 -0.27 -4.46
C ALA A 6 27.85 -1.60 -4.01
N VAL A 7 27.39 -2.44 -4.95
CA VAL A 7 26.83 -3.77 -4.65
C VAL A 7 27.88 -4.66 -3.99
N VAL A 8 29.10 -4.72 -4.53
CA VAL A 8 30.18 -5.53 -3.97
C VAL A 8 30.56 -5.06 -2.57
N LEU A 9 30.65 -3.74 -2.34
CA LEU A 9 30.96 -3.19 -1.01
C LEU A 9 29.85 -3.49 0.01
N LEU A 10 28.58 -3.28 -0.36
CA LEU A 10 27.44 -3.56 0.52
C LEU A 10 27.31 -5.06 0.82
N TYR A 11 27.57 -5.91 -0.17
CA TYR A 11 27.57 -7.35 0.02
C TYR A 11 28.73 -7.83 0.90
N GLY A 12 29.93 -7.28 0.71
CA GLY A 12 31.07 -7.52 1.59
C GLY A 12 30.77 -7.11 3.04
N PHE A 13 30.11 -5.97 3.23
CA PHE A 13 29.65 -5.53 4.54
C PHE A 13 28.61 -6.48 5.16
N GLU A 14 27.61 -6.93 4.39
CA GLU A 14 26.63 -7.95 4.83
C GLU A 14 27.32 -9.25 5.29
N LEU A 15 28.33 -9.73 4.57
CA LEU A 15 29.07 -10.93 4.96
C LEU A 15 29.86 -10.72 6.27
N ILE A 16 30.44 -9.54 6.49
CA ILE A 16 31.14 -9.22 7.74
C ILE A 16 30.15 -9.19 8.91
N VAL A 17 28.99 -8.56 8.73
CA VAL A 17 27.94 -8.48 9.76
C VAL A 17 27.42 -9.87 10.10
N LYS A 18 27.11 -10.70 9.09
CA LYS A 18 26.75 -12.11 9.30
C LYS A 18 27.83 -12.89 10.03
N GLY A 19 29.09 -12.72 9.63
CA GLY A 19 30.22 -13.45 10.22
C GLY A 19 30.54 -13.04 11.66
N THR A 20 30.16 -11.82 12.07
CA THR A 20 30.46 -11.28 13.42
C THR A 20 29.28 -11.35 14.38
N LEU A 21 28.08 -10.99 13.92
CA LEU A 21 26.87 -10.91 14.75
C LEU A 21 25.95 -12.14 14.61
N GLY A 22 26.20 -13.00 13.61
CA GLY A 22 25.33 -14.14 13.32
C GLY A 22 23.97 -13.75 12.72
N VAL A 23 23.73 -12.47 12.47
CA VAL A 23 22.51 -11.89 11.91
C VAL A 23 22.84 -11.08 10.65
N THR A 24 21.86 -10.92 9.78
CA THR A 24 21.93 -10.08 8.58
C THR A 24 21.91 -8.58 8.95
N VAL A 25 22.37 -7.73 8.03
CA VAL A 25 22.20 -6.27 8.15
C VAL A 25 20.72 -5.91 8.18
N ALA A 26 19.91 -6.60 7.38
CA ALA A 26 18.46 -6.39 7.32
C ALA A 26 17.78 -6.66 8.68
N GLU A 27 18.09 -7.77 9.34
CA GLU A 27 17.58 -8.09 10.69
C GLU A 27 18.06 -7.06 11.73
N SER A 28 19.29 -6.60 11.61
CA SER A 28 19.85 -5.59 12.52
C SER A 28 19.11 -4.25 12.40
N ILE A 29 18.87 -3.78 11.17
CA ILE A 29 18.09 -2.57 10.88
C ILE A 29 16.63 -2.76 11.32
N GLY A 30 16.03 -3.92 11.01
CA GLY A 30 14.68 -4.25 11.42
C GLY A 30 14.50 -4.21 12.95
N THR A 31 15.47 -4.74 13.70
CA THR A 31 15.48 -4.68 15.16
C THR A 31 15.57 -3.24 15.68
N LEU A 32 16.45 -2.43 15.10
CA LEU A 32 16.61 -1.02 15.48
C LEU A 32 15.35 -0.20 15.22
N LEU A 33 14.65 -0.48 14.10
CA LEU A 33 13.46 0.25 13.68
C LEU A 33 12.15 -0.38 14.20
N ALA A 34 12.19 -1.49 14.94
CA ALA A 34 11.01 -2.21 15.40
C ALA A 34 9.97 -1.34 16.13
N PRO A 35 10.34 -0.39 17.02
CA PRO A 35 9.36 0.50 17.66
C PRO A 35 8.64 1.41 16.65
N LEU A 36 9.38 1.91 15.65
CA LEU A 36 8.81 2.73 14.58
C LEU A 36 7.88 1.90 13.70
N PHE A 37 8.25 0.66 13.37
CA PHE A 37 7.42 -0.23 12.56
C PHE A 37 6.14 -0.63 13.30
N SER A 38 6.24 -0.94 14.59
CA SER A 38 5.08 -1.21 15.44
C SER A 38 4.12 -0.01 15.51
N ALA A 39 4.65 1.21 15.66
CA ALA A 39 3.84 2.43 15.63
C ALA A 39 3.18 2.64 14.26
N ALA A 40 3.87 2.33 13.16
CA ALA A 40 3.35 2.42 11.80
C ALA A 40 2.23 1.39 11.55
N ASP A 41 2.37 0.14 12.00
CA ASP A 41 1.37 -0.93 11.86
C ASP A 41 0.12 -0.71 12.74
N GLY A 42 0.18 0.22 13.70
CA GLY A 42 -0.98 0.64 14.50
C GLY A 42 -2.04 1.36 13.67
N TYR A 43 -3.29 1.38 14.15
CA TYR A 43 -4.42 2.03 13.46
C TYR A 43 -4.14 3.49 13.07
N LEU A 44 -3.45 4.25 13.93
CA LEU A 44 -3.06 5.63 13.62
C LEU A 44 -2.00 5.67 12.49
N GLY A 45 -0.99 4.81 12.54
CA GLY A 45 0.07 4.74 11.55
C GLY A 45 -0.47 4.40 10.15
N ILE A 46 -1.24 3.33 10.02
CA ILE A 46 -1.86 2.94 8.74
C ILE A 46 -2.82 4.02 8.21
N THR A 47 -3.50 4.75 9.11
CA THR A 47 -4.37 5.87 8.72
C THR A 47 -3.57 7.00 8.09
N LEU A 48 -2.47 7.39 8.71
CA LEU A 48 -1.61 8.46 8.19
C LEU A 48 -0.94 8.05 6.88
N ILE A 49 -0.43 6.81 6.81
CA ILE A 49 0.23 6.27 5.62
C ILE A 49 -0.75 6.24 4.44
N PHE A 50 -1.85 5.50 4.54
CA PHE A 50 -2.76 5.31 3.42
C PHE A 50 -3.69 6.50 3.17
N GLY A 51 -3.96 7.30 4.21
CA GLY A 51 -4.59 8.61 4.05
C GLY A 51 -3.71 9.58 3.24
N ALA A 52 -2.38 9.54 3.42
CA ALA A 52 -1.47 10.37 2.64
C ALA A 52 -1.45 10.00 1.15
N TYR A 53 -1.59 8.72 0.78
CA TYR A 53 -1.72 8.30 -0.62
C TYR A 53 -2.88 9.04 -1.29
N ALA A 54 -4.06 8.96 -0.68
CA ALA A 54 -5.26 9.61 -1.20
C ALA A 54 -5.18 11.13 -1.12
N PHE A 55 -4.62 11.69 -0.05
CA PHE A 55 -4.46 13.14 0.09
C PHE A 55 -3.57 13.74 -1.00
N PHE A 56 -2.40 13.15 -1.27
CA PHE A 56 -1.51 13.64 -2.32
C PHE A 56 -2.19 13.58 -3.69
N TRP A 57 -2.87 12.48 -4.00
CA TRP A 57 -3.64 12.37 -5.24
C TRP A 57 -4.78 13.38 -5.33
N PHE A 58 -5.46 13.64 -4.22
CA PHE A 58 -6.50 14.65 -4.16
C PHE A 58 -5.98 16.04 -4.54
N VAL A 59 -4.76 16.40 -4.11
CA VAL A 59 -4.12 17.67 -4.48
C VAL A 59 -3.38 17.63 -5.83
N GLY A 60 -3.49 16.53 -6.59
CA GLY A 60 -2.92 16.40 -7.93
C GLY A 60 -1.47 15.89 -7.98
N ILE A 61 -0.95 15.36 -6.87
CA ILE A 61 0.38 14.76 -6.78
C ILE A 61 0.23 13.23 -6.75
N HIS A 62 1.06 12.50 -7.50
CA HIS A 62 0.99 11.03 -7.52
C HIS A 62 1.37 10.44 -6.14
N GLY A 63 0.37 10.15 -5.31
CA GLY A 63 0.54 9.78 -3.90
C GLY A 63 1.46 8.59 -3.64
N PRO A 64 1.31 7.44 -4.35
CA PRO A 64 2.22 6.31 -4.21
C PRO A 64 3.69 6.69 -4.39
N SER A 65 4.01 7.57 -5.34
CA SER A 65 5.39 7.98 -5.60
C SER A 65 6.02 8.81 -4.48
N ILE A 66 5.20 9.42 -3.62
CA ILE A 66 5.67 10.17 -2.45
C ILE A 66 5.79 9.27 -1.22
N VAL A 67 4.81 8.39 -1.02
CA VAL A 67 4.70 7.64 0.24
C VAL A 67 5.42 6.28 0.18
N GLU A 68 5.41 5.58 -0.95
CA GLU A 68 6.06 4.25 -1.09
C GLU A 68 7.54 4.27 -0.71
N PRO A 69 8.38 5.24 -1.14
CA PRO A 69 9.78 5.26 -0.75
C PRO A 69 9.98 5.37 0.77
N ALA A 70 9.06 6.05 1.47
CA ALA A 70 9.13 6.23 2.92
C ALA A 70 8.77 4.95 3.70
N ILE A 71 7.92 4.09 3.12
CA ILE A 71 7.47 2.84 3.77
C ILE A 71 8.09 1.58 3.15
N ALA A 72 8.93 1.69 2.12
CA ALA A 72 9.47 0.54 1.40
C ALA A 72 10.17 -0.47 2.34
N ALA A 73 10.99 0.03 3.27
CA ALA A 73 11.72 -0.82 4.21
C ALA A 73 10.78 -1.67 5.10
N ILE A 74 9.74 -1.07 5.68
CA ILE A 74 8.77 -1.79 6.51
C ILE A 74 7.93 -2.75 5.67
N THR A 75 7.51 -2.33 4.47
CA THR A 75 6.71 -3.17 3.56
C THR A 75 7.42 -4.47 3.19
N TYR A 76 8.72 -4.41 2.86
CA TYR A 76 9.50 -5.62 2.55
C TYR A 76 9.78 -6.47 3.78
N ALA A 77 10.16 -5.84 4.91
CA ALA A 77 10.42 -6.55 6.16
C ALA A 77 9.17 -7.31 6.66
N ASN A 78 7.99 -6.70 6.53
CA ASN A 78 6.73 -7.30 6.97
C ASN A 78 6.29 -8.49 6.12
N ILE A 79 6.54 -8.47 4.80
CA ILE A 79 6.25 -9.63 3.94
C ILE A 79 7.14 -10.82 4.31
N ASP A 80 8.44 -10.59 4.50
CA ASP A 80 9.38 -11.63 4.91
C ASP A 80 9.01 -12.20 6.29
N ALA A 81 8.68 -11.32 7.25
CA ALA A 81 8.20 -11.72 8.57
C ALA A 81 6.93 -12.58 8.49
N ASN A 82 5.93 -12.17 7.71
CA ASN A 82 4.70 -12.94 7.52
C ASN A 82 4.95 -14.29 6.84
N LEU A 83 5.89 -14.37 5.90
CA LEU A 83 6.27 -15.64 5.27
C LEU A 83 6.85 -16.61 6.29
N HIS A 84 7.79 -16.17 7.12
CA HIS A 84 8.39 -17.00 8.17
C HIS A 84 7.35 -17.43 9.22
N LEU A 85 6.43 -16.55 9.60
CA LEU A 85 5.32 -16.88 10.51
C LEU A 85 4.48 -18.03 9.94
N ILE A 86 4.04 -17.91 8.69
CA ILE A 86 3.22 -18.97 8.06
C ILE A 86 3.99 -20.27 7.90
N GLN A 87 5.26 -20.23 7.52
CA GLN A 87 6.11 -21.43 7.42
C GLN A 87 6.29 -22.13 8.77
N ALA A 88 6.31 -21.37 9.87
CA ALA A 88 6.34 -21.89 11.23
C ALA A 88 4.96 -22.35 11.75
N GLY A 89 3.91 -22.28 10.92
CA GLY A 89 2.53 -22.60 11.33
C GLY A 89 1.91 -21.55 12.25
N GLN A 90 2.45 -20.34 12.27
CA GLN A 90 2.00 -19.21 13.08
C GLN A 90 1.13 -18.23 12.27
N HIS A 91 0.51 -17.29 13.00
CA HIS A 91 -0.37 -16.28 12.43
C HIS A 91 0.42 -15.11 11.83
N ALA A 92 0.19 -14.78 10.56
CA ALA A 92 0.78 -13.62 9.89
C ALA A 92 0.02 -12.34 10.25
N ASP A 93 0.61 -11.52 11.11
CA ASP A 93 -0.04 -10.37 11.74
C ASP A 93 0.42 -9.00 11.19
N LYS A 94 1.43 -8.96 10.31
CA LYS A 94 1.95 -7.69 9.78
C LYS A 94 1.06 -7.17 8.66
N VAL A 95 0.47 -6.00 8.85
CA VAL A 95 -0.56 -5.45 7.95
C VAL A 95 0.04 -4.58 6.86
N ILE A 96 1.09 -3.80 7.13
CA ILE A 96 1.74 -2.99 6.09
C ILE A 96 2.55 -3.92 5.17
N THR A 97 1.97 -4.23 4.01
CA THR A 97 2.56 -5.06 2.95
C THR A 97 2.14 -4.50 1.58
N SER A 98 2.86 -4.87 0.51
CA SER A 98 2.48 -4.47 -0.85
C SER A 98 1.14 -5.08 -1.28
N GLY A 99 0.81 -6.28 -0.80
CA GLY A 99 -0.50 -6.90 -1.01
C GLY A 99 -1.63 -6.09 -0.37
N THR A 100 -1.45 -5.62 0.86
CA THR A 100 -2.42 -4.74 1.54
C THR A 100 -2.61 -3.45 0.77
N GLN A 101 -1.52 -2.84 0.31
CA GLN A 101 -1.60 -1.64 -0.50
C GLN A 101 -2.42 -1.91 -1.78
N MET A 102 -2.01 -2.87 -2.59
CA MET A 102 -2.56 -3.11 -3.93
C MET A 102 -4.00 -3.62 -3.91
N PHE A 103 -4.31 -4.58 -3.03
CA PHE A 103 -5.58 -5.31 -3.06
C PHE A 103 -6.62 -4.81 -2.06
N ILE A 104 -6.21 -4.09 -1.00
CA ILE A 104 -7.14 -3.61 0.03
C ILE A 104 -7.29 -2.08 -0.06
N VAL A 105 -6.17 -1.36 0.01
CA VAL A 105 -6.17 0.10 0.14
C VAL A 105 -6.46 0.77 -1.20
N THR A 106 -5.70 0.41 -2.23
CA THR A 106 -5.78 1.03 -3.57
C THR A 106 -6.52 0.12 -4.53
N MET A 107 -7.57 -0.54 -4.05
CA MET A 107 -8.38 -1.44 -4.87
C MET A 107 -9.03 -0.65 -6.01
N GLY A 108 -8.60 -0.96 -7.23
CA GLY A 108 -9.01 -0.22 -8.41
C GLY A 108 -8.31 1.13 -8.62
N GLY A 109 -7.17 1.36 -7.96
CA GLY A 109 -6.41 2.60 -7.99
C GLY A 109 -6.48 3.38 -6.66
N THR A 110 -5.79 4.52 -6.58
CA THR A 110 -5.75 5.30 -5.33
C THR A 110 -7.15 5.82 -4.98
N GLY A 111 -7.53 5.72 -3.70
CA GLY A 111 -8.86 6.10 -3.21
C GLY A 111 -9.90 4.97 -3.28
N ALA A 112 -9.45 3.72 -3.49
CA ALA A 112 -10.29 2.53 -3.57
C ALA A 112 -11.40 2.65 -4.64
N THR A 113 -11.02 3.11 -5.84
CA THR A 113 -11.97 3.54 -6.87
C THR A 113 -12.59 2.41 -7.69
N LEU A 114 -12.37 1.13 -7.37
CA LEU A 114 -12.86 0.00 -8.18
C LEU A 114 -14.32 0.13 -8.60
N ILE A 115 -15.19 0.50 -7.65
CA ILE A 115 -16.63 0.60 -7.90
C ILE A 115 -17.05 1.93 -8.57
N VAL A 116 -16.21 2.97 -8.49
CA VAL A 116 -16.58 4.34 -8.90
C VAL A 116 -16.91 4.42 -10.41
N PRO A 117 -16.12 3.85 -11.34
CA PRO A 117 -16.47 3.81 -12.76
C PRO A 117 -17.83 3.17 -13.04
N PHE A 118 -18.21 2.13 -12.30
CA PHE A 118 -19.51 1.46 -12.44
C PHE A 118 -20.66 2.36 -11.98
N LEU A 119 -20.48 3.07 -10.86
CA LEU A 119 -21.46 4.05 -10.40
C LEU A 119 -21.66 5.17 -11.44
N PHE A 120 -20.57 5.63 -12.06
CA PHE A 120 -20.63 6.63 -13.13
C PHE A 120 -21.30 6.09 -14.39
N MET A 121 -21.01 4.85 -14.77
CA MET A 121 -21.57 4.19 -15.94
C MET A 121 -23.08 3.96 -15.82
N TRP A 122 -23.56 3.48 -14.66
CA TRP A 122 -24.94 3.02 -14.49
C TRP A 122 -25.86 4.02 -13.79
N ILE A 123 -25.37 4.79 -12.82
CA ILE A 123 -26.21 5.60 -11.92
C ILE A 123 -26.26 7.07 -12.36
N CYS A 124 -25.14 7.64 -12.83
CA CYS A 124 -25.12 9.06 -13.21
C CYS A 124 -26.15 9.37 -14.31
N LYS A 125 -26.75 10.56 -14.26
CA LYS A 125 -27.69 11.03 -15.29
C LYS A 125 -26.99 11.73 -16.46
N SER A 126 -25.83 12.34 -16.21
CA SER A 126 -25.04 13.05 -17.23
C SER A 126 -24.41 12.08 -18.22
N GLU A 127 -24.63 12.32 -19.52
CA GLU A 127 -24.01 11.53 -20.60
C GLU A 127 -22.48 11.58 -20.56
N ARG A 128 -21.91 12.76 -20.24
CA ARG A 128 -20.47 12.95 -20.05
C ARG A 128 -19.94 12.03 -18.96
N ASN A 129 -20.55 12.05 -17.78
CA ASN A 129 -20.11 11.22 -16.65
C ASN A 129 -20.28 9.73 -16.94
N ARG A 130 -21.34 9.32 -17.64
CA ARG A 130 -21.50 7.93 -18.10
C ARG A 130 -20.40 7.51 -19.07
N ALA A 131 -20.02 8.39 -20.01
CA ALA A 131 -18.94 8.12 -20.95
C ALA A 131 -17.59 7.96 -20.24
N ILE A 132 -17.28 8.84 -19.28
CA ILE A 132 -16.09 8.74 -18.44
C ILE A 132 -16.10 7.42 -17.64
N GLY A 133 -17.22 7.09 -17.01
CA GLY A 133 -17.39 5.84 -16.26
C GLY A 133 -17.07 4.63 -17.13
N ARG A 134 -17.69 4.53 -18.32
CA ARG A 134 -17.42 3.45 -19.28
C ARG A 134 -15.95 3.35 -19.69
N ALA A 135 -15.31 4.49 -19.98
CA ALA A 135 -13.90 4.54 -20.36
C ALA A 135 -12.96 4.12 -19.23
N SER A 136 -13.40 4.29 -17.97
CA SER A 136 -12.58 4.04 -16.79
C SER A 136 -12.70 2.62 -16.23
N VAL A 137 -13.76 1.87 -16.57
CA VAL A 137 -14.01 0.51 -16.02
C VAL A 137 -12.80 -0.41 -16.22
N VAL A 138 -12.33 -0.55 -17.46
CA VAL A 138 -11.24 -1.49 -17.78
C VAL A 138 -9.92 -1.09 -17.10
N PRO A 139 -9.42 0.16 -17.22
CA PRO A 139 -8.20 0.58 -16.53
C PRO A 139 -8.24 0.34 -15.02
N THR A 140 -9.39 0.60 -14.38
CA THR A 140 -9.54 0.46 -12.93
C THR A 140 -9.38 -0.99 -12.47
N PHE A 141 -9.75 -2.01 -13.26
CA PHE A 141 -9.42 -3.41 -12.90
C PHE A 141 -7.93 -3.70 -12.81
N PHE A 142 -7.10 -2.93 -13.51
CA PHE A 142 -5.64 -3.04 -13.50
C PHE A 142 -4.98 -2.05 -12.54
N GLY A 143 -5.76 -1.42 -11.64
CA GLY A 143 -5.25 -0.44 -10.68
C GLY A 143 -4.93 0.93 -11.28
N VAL A 144 -5.32 1.19 -12.53
CA VAL A 144 -5.09 2.45 -13.25
C VAL A 144 -6.39 3.27 -13.21
N ASN A 145 -6.41 4.39 -12.50
CA ASN A 145 -7.63 5.17 -12.24
C ASN A 145 -7.56 6.64 -12.66
N GLU A 146 -6.50 7.06 -13.35
CA GLU A 146 -6.34 8.39 -13.95
C GLU A 146 -7.53 8.79 -14.83
N PRO A 147 -8.13 7.89 -15.65
CA PRO A 147 -9.30 8.25 -16.45
C PRO A 147 -10.49 8.73 -15.61
N ILE A 148 -10.73 8.13 -14.43
CA ILE A 148 -11.82 8.58 -13.55
C ILE A 148 -11.38 9.79 -12.72
N LEU A 149 -10.13 9.83 -12.26
CA LEU A 149 -9.60 10.92 -11.43
C LEU A 149 -9.64 12.27 -12.17
N PHE A 150 -9.19 12.28 -13.42
CA PHE A 150 -9.13 13.50 -14.23
C PHE A 150 -10.38 13.70 -15.09
N GLY A 151 -11.02 12.63 -15.56
CA GLY A 151 -12.23 12.72 -16.38
C GLY A 151 -13.44 13.19 -15.59
N ALA A 152 -13.66 12.65 -14.38
CA ALA A 152 -14.80 12.98 -13.51
C ALA A 152 -14.52 14.14 -12.53
N PRO A 153 -13.54 14.99 -12.86
CA PRO A 153 -12.60 15.65 -11.93
C PRO A 153 -12.84 15.32 -10.44
N ILE A 154 -12.28 14.19 -10.00
CA ILE A 154 -12.23 13.83 -8.57
C ILE A 154 -11.12 14.64 -7.88
N VAL A 155 -10.00 14.82 -8.57
CA VAL A 155 -8.87 15.65 -8.12
C VAL A 155 -9.35 17.07 -7.84
N LEU A 156 -8.96 17.62 -6.69
CA LEU A 156 -9.32 18.96 -6.19
C LEU A 156 -10.82 19.23 -6.04
N ASN A 157 -11.68 18.21 -6.14
CA ASN A 157 -13.12 18.39 -6.00
C ASN A 157 -13.58 18.15 -4.56
N PRO A 158 -14.02 19.19 -3.82
CA PRO A 158 -14.35 19.07 -2.39
C PRO A 158 -15.45 18.04 -2.10
N ILE A 159 -16.36 17.78 -3.05
CA ILE A 159 -17.43 16.79 -2.90
C ILE A 159 -16.86 15.39 -2.74
N PHE A 160 -15.77 15.09 -3.46
CA PHE A 160 -15.13 13.77 -3.42
C PHE A 160 -14.03 13.67 -2.37
N PHE A 161 -13.63 14.75 -1.71
CA PHE A 161 -12.53 14.76 -0.73
C PHE A 161 -12.71 13.69 0.36
N VAL A 162 -13.87 13.70 1.02
CA VAL A 162 -14.16 12.77 2.12
C VAL A 162 -14.18 11.32 1.63
N PRO A 163 -15.01 10.91 0.65
CA PRO A 163 -15.02 9.51 0.24
C PRO A 163 -13.67 9.05 -0.34
N PHE A 164 -12.95 9.91 -1.05
CA PHE A 164 -11.66 9.56 -1.66
C PHE A 164 -10.56 9.28 -0.62
N ILE A 165 -10.53 10.05 0.47
CA ILE A 165 -9.54 9.87 1.54
C ILE A 165 -9.94 8.77 2.51
N PHE A 166 -11.21 8.70 2.89
CA PHE A 166 -11.63 7.78 3.94
C PHE A 166 -11.89 6.36 3.43
N ALA A 167 -12.25 6.14 2.16
CA ALA A 167 -12.41 4.78 1.62
C ALA A 167 -11.17 3.88 1.82
N PRO A 168 -9.94 4.29 1.45
CA PRO A 168 -8.75 3.48 1.71
C PRO A 168 -8.48 3.26 3.21
N ILE A 169 -8.74 4.27 4.05
CA ILE A 169 -8.56 4.19 5.52
C ILE A 169 -9.53 3.14 6.10
N VAL A 170 -10.80 3.20 5.72
CA VAL A 170 -11.81 2.25 6.19
C VAL A 170 -11.49 0.84 5.72
N ASN A 171 -11.06 0.67 4.46
CA ASN A 171 -10.66 -0.63 3.93
C ASN A 171 -9.52 -1.26 4.75
N VAL A 172 -8.46 -0.50 5.05
CA VAL A 172 -7.34 -1.04 5.83
C VAL A 172 -7.71 -1.28 7.30
N TRP A 173 -8.61 -0.47 7.88
CA TRP A 173 -9.13 -0.73 9.23
C TRP A 173 -9.91 -2.03 9.30
N ILE A 174 -10.80 -2.27 8.33
CA ILE A 174 -11.55 -3.52 8.23
C ILE A 174 -10.57 -4.69 8.06
N PHE A 175 -9.62 -4.57 7.14
CA PHE A 175 -8.61 -5.63 6.94
C PHE A 175 -7.79 -5.90 8.20
N LYS A 176 -7.30 -4.86 8.88
CA LYS A 176 -6.56 -4.99 10.15
C LYS A 176 -7.42 -5.65 11.23
N PHE A 177 -8.69 -5.29 11.34
CA PHE A 177 -9.61 -5.95 12.27
C PHE A 177 -9.72 -7.46 11.99
N PHE A 178 -9.84 -7.85 10.72
CA PHE A 178 -9.88 -9.27 10.34
C PHE A 178 -8.56 -9.98 10.70
N VAL A 179 -7.43 -9.33 10.48
CA VAL A 179 -6.11 -9.89 10.82
C VAL A 179 -5.95 -10.05 12.33
N ASP A 180 -6.18 -8.99 13.10
CA ASP A 180 -5.90 -8.97 14.54
C ASP A 180 -6.95 -9.74 15.37
N THR A 181 -8.23 -9.64 14.98
CA THR A 181 -9.36 -10.09 15.82
C THR A 181 -9.94 -11.41 15.34
N LEU A 182 -10.01 -11.63 14.01
CA LEU A 182 -10.55 -12.85 13.43
C LEU A 182 -9.47 -13.87 13.05
N ASN A 183 -8.20 -13.56 13.35
CA ASN A 183 -7.06 -14.42 13.11
C ASN A 183 -6.92 -14.84 11.63
N MET A 184 -7.29 -13.93 10.72
CA MET A 184 -7.09 -14.09 9.27
C MET A 184 -5.64 -13.72 8.92
N ASN A 185 -4.89 -14.61 8.27
CA ASN A 185 -3.52 -14.28 7.88
C ASN A 185 -3.46 -13.06 6.95
N SER A 186 -2.51 -12.16 7.23
CA SER A 186 -2.13 -11.09 6.31
C SER A 186 -1.33 -11.62 5.11
N PHE A 187 -1.03 -10.74 4.15
CA PHE A 187 -0.24 -11.09 2.96
C PHE A 187 1.19 -11.49 3.34
N SER A 188 1.68 -12.57 2.74
CA SER A 188 2.98 -13.18 3.05
C SER A 188 3.87 -13.41 1.83
N ALA A 189 3.38 -13.07 0.63
CA ALA A 189 4.15 -13.24 -0.60
C ALA A 189 3.79 -12.15 -1.60
N ASN A 190 4.79 -11.72 -2.37
CA ASN A 190 4.58 -11.01 -3.62
C ASN A 190 4.57 -12.02 -4.74
N LEU A 191 3.50 -12.02 -5.54
CA LEU A 191 3.48 -12.78 -6.79
C LEU A 191 4.39 -12.09 -7.82
N PRO A 192 5.12 -12.85 -8.64
CA PRO A 192 6.04 -12.32 -9.66
C PRO A 192 5.33 -11.51 -10.75
#